data_AF-A0A644Z8P1-F1
#
_entry.id   AF-A0A644Z8P1-F1
#
_cell.length_a   1.000
_cell.length_b   1.000
_cell.length_c   1.000
_cell.angle_alpha   90.00
_cell.angle_beta   90.00
_cell.angle_gamma   90.00
#
_symmetry.space_group_name_H-M   'P 1'
#
loop_
_entity.id
_entity.type
_entity.pdbx_description
1 polymer ?
#
loop_
_entity_poly.entity_id
_entity_poly.type
_entity_poly.pdbx_seq_one_letter_code
_entity_poly.pdbx_strand_id
1 'polypeptide(L)'
;MALFRRGSEIAAERGLILVDTKYEFGKKGDEIYLIDEIHTPDSSRYFYANTYEELFAKGEPQRQLSKEFVREWLMENGFSGQTGQSVPEMTEEIVNSISERYIELFENITGQKFEKAVYDENIFERIETNINNMLARL
;
A
#
# COMPACT_ATOMS: atom_id res chain seq x y z
N MET A 1 14.70 9.97 -10.26
CA MET A 1 15.28 9.59 -8.95
C MET A 1 14.93 10.54 -7.80
N ALA A 2 14.54 11.80 -8.04
CA ALA A 2 14.18 12.74 -6.97
C ALA A 2 13.00 12.24 -6.10
N LEU A 3 11.95 11.67 -6.72
CA LEU A 3 10.82 11.09 -6.00
C LEU A 3 11.23 9.96 -5.05
N PHE A 4 12.07 9.03 -5.52
CA PHE A 4 12.59 7.94 -4.71
C PHE A 4 13.36 8.45 -3.50
N ARG A 5 14.30 9.38 -3.75
CA ARG A 5 15.09 10.01 -2.68
C ARG A 5 14.21 10.67 -1.63
N ARG A 6 13.21 11.45 -2.06
CA ARG A 6 12.28 12.11 -1.13
C ARG A 6 11.47 11.10 -0.32
N GLY A 7 11.01 10.03 -0.95
CA GLY A 7 10.33 8.93 -0.26
C GLY A 7 11.22 8.24 0.77
N SER A 8 12.48 7.97 0.42
CA SER A 8 13.45 7.37 1.33
C SER A 8 13.76 8.27 2.53
N GLU A 9 13.87 9.59 2.34
CA GLU A 9 14.04 10.55 3.45
C GLU A 9 12.85 10.51 4.42
N ILE A 10 11.62 10.59 3.88
CA ILE A 10 10.39 10.53 4.68
C ILE A 10 10.28 9.19 5.42
N ALA A 11 10.57 8.07 4.75
CA ALA A 11 10.56 6.75 5.38
C ALA A 11 11.58 6.66 6.52
N ALA A 12 12.80 7.17 6.31
CA ALA A 12 13.87 7.14 7.30
C ALA A 12 13.50 7.96 8.56
N GLU A 13 12.85 9.12 8.41
CA GLU A 13 12.33 9.92 9.52
C GLU A 13 11.32 9.14 10.39
N ARG A 14 10.71 8.09 9.83
CA ARG A 14 9.72 7.22 10.48
C ARG A 14 10.27 5.86 10.88
N GLY A 15 11.59 5.64 10.80
CA GLY A 15 12.21 4.36 11.15
C GLY A 15 11.96 3.24 10.13
N LEU A 16 11.65 3.61 8.88
CA LEU A 16 11.42 2.70 7.78
C LEU A 16 12.50 2.84 6.69
N ILE A 17 12.71 1.77 5.94
CA ILE A 17 13.59 1.72 4.77
C ILE A 17 12.71 1.50 3.55
N LEU A 18 12.64 2.49 2.64
CA LEU A 18 12.02 2.29 1.32
C LEU A 18 12.98 1.48 0.43
N VAL A 19 12.65 0.21 0.23
CA VAL A 19 13.51 -0.76 -0.50
C VAL A 19 13.38 -0.55 -2.00
N ASP A 20 12.14 -0.48 -2.48
CA ASP A 20 11.79 -0.19 -3.88
C ASP A 20 10.35 0.29 -3.97
N THR A 21 10.02 0.84 -5.14
CA THR A 21 8.69 1.31 -5.51
C THR A 21 8.54 1.33 -7.01
N LYS A 22 7.31 1.10 -7.47
CA LYS A 22 6.88 1.35 -8.85
C LYS A 22 6.42 2.81 -8.97
N TYR A 23 6.70 3.44 -10.11
CA TYR A 23 6.14 4.74 -10.49
C TYR A 23 5.52 4.63 -11.86
N GLU A 24 4.39 5.30 -12.07
CA GLU A 24 3.79 5.46 -13.39
C GLU A 24 3.79 6.93 -13.80
N PHE A 25 4.11 7.18 -15.06
CA PHE A 25 4.18 8.53 -15.61
C PHE A 25 3.36 8.63 -16.90
N GLY A 26 2.49 9.62 -16.95
CA GLY A 26 1.81 10.06 -18.17
C GLY A 26 2.61 11.15 -18.87
N LYS A 27 2.44 11.27 -20.19
CA LYS A 27 3.00 12.38 -20.98
C LYS A 27 1.88 13.10 -21.72
N LYS A 28 1.83 14.43 -21.62
CA LYS A 28 0.91 15.29 -22.36
C LYS A 28 1.69 16.44 -22.98
N GLY A 29 1.78 16.48 -24.31
CA GLY A 29 2.72 17.38 -24.99
C GLY A 29 4.15 17.02 -24.59
N ASP A 30 4.94 17.99 -24.14
CA ASP A 30 6.31 17.78 -23.63
C ASP A 30 6.39 17.62 -22.11
N GLU A 31 5.26 17.72 -21.41
CA GLU A 31 5.20 17.61 -19.96
C GLU A 31 4.98 16.17 -19.49
N ILE A 32 5.73 15.79 -18.45
CA ILE A 32 5.62 14.49 -17.77
C ILE A 32 4.87 14.69 -16.45
N TYR A 33 3.85 13.87 -16.25
CA TYR A 33 3.00 13.87 -15.07
C TYR A 33 3.23 12.59 -14.28
N LEU A 34 3.46 12.71 -12.98
CA LEU A 34 3.30 11.58 -12.08
C LEU A 34 1.81 11.24 -12.05
N ILE A 35 1.50 9.97 -12.31
CA ILE A 35 0.15 9.42 -12.25
C ILE A 35 0.14 8.23 -11.30
N ASP A 36 -1.00 7.53 -11.23
CA ASP A 36 -1.22 6.39 -10.34
C ASP A 36 -0.93 6.76 -8.86
N GLU A 37 -0.80 5.74 -8.03
CA GLU A 37 -0.34 5.87 -6.65
C GLU A 37 1.19 5.94 -6.53
N ILE A 38 1.66 6.44 -5.38
CA ILE A 38 3.07 6.54 -5.05
C ILE A 38 3.30 6.24 -3.57
N HIS A 39 4.35 5.48 -3.25
CA HIS A 39 4.80 5.24 -1.87
C HIS A 39 3.78 4.52 -0.98
N THR A 40 2.84 3.80 -1.59
CA THR A 40 1.82 2.97 -0.93
C THR A 40 2.32 1.54 -0.68
N PRO A 41 1.69 0.74 0.20
CA PRO A 41 2.07 -0.68 0.39
C PRO A 41 1.86 -1.56 -0.85
N ASP A 42 1.04 -1.11 -1.80
CA ASP A 42 0.76 -1.83 -3.06
C ASP A 42 1.85 -1.59 -4.10
N SER A 43 2.37 -0.36 -4.15
CA SER A 43 3.40 0.05 -5.09
C SER A 43 4.83 -0.08 -4.56
N SER A 44 5.00 -0.22 -3.23
CA SER A 44 6.30 -0.09 -2.55
C SER A 44 6.54 -1.17 -1.49
N ARG A 45 7.83 -1.45 -1.21
CA ARG A 45 8.27 -2.29 -0.10
C ARG A 45 8.99 -1.47 0.95
N TYR A 46 8.52 -1.57 2.19
CA TYR A 46 9.14 -0.93 3.35
C TYR A 46 9.65 -1.97 4.33
N PHE A 47 10.89 -1.82 4.82
CA PHE A 47 11.42 -2.60 5.93
C PHE A 47 11.52 -1.77 7.21
N TYR A 48 11.38 -2.42 8.35
CA TYR A 48 11.63 -1.81 9.65
C TYR A 48 13.13 -1.64 9.91
N ALA A 49 13.60 -0.39 10.02
CA ALA A 49 15.03 -0.10 10.15
C ALA A 49 15.65 -0.70 11.42
N ASN A 50 14.90 -0.76 12.52
CA ASN A 50 15.37 -1.26 13.81
C ASN A 50 15.66 -2.77 13.86
N THR A 51 15.19 -3.55 12.87
CA THR A 51 15.40 -5.01 12.80
C THR A 51 16.19 -5.44 11.57
N TYR A 52 16.42 -4.53 10.62
CA TYR A 52 17.00 -4.85 9.33
C TYR A 52 18.39 -5.51 9.44
N GLU A 53 19.33 -4.88 10.15
CA GLU A 53 20.71 -5.37 10.22
C GLU A 53 20.81 -6.75 10.88
N GLU A 54 20.05 -6.97 11.96
CA GLU A 54 20.04 -8.25 12.68
C GLU A 54 19.48 -9.38 11.81
N LEU A 55 18.33 -9.17 11.18
CA LEU A 55 17.69 -10.16 10.32
C LEU A 55 18.55 -10.44 9.09
N PHE A 56 19.14 -9.39 8.50
CA PHE A 56 20.03 -9.52 7.35
C PHE A 56 21.27 -10.36 7.69
N ALA A 57 21.91 -10.11 8.84
CA ALA A 57 23.07 -10.87 9.29
C ALA A 57 22.77 -12.36 9.53
N LYS A 58 21.53 -12.69 9.93
CA LYS A 58 21.06 -14.07 10.13
C LYS A 58 20.54 -14.74 8.84
N GLY A 59 20.36 -13.98 7.76
CA GLY A 59 19.69 -14.48 6.55
C GLY A 59 18.20 -14.73 6.74
N GLU A 60 17.57 -14.06 7.71
CA GLU A 60 16.15 -14.21 8.04
C GLU A 60 15.27 -13.26 7.20
N PRO A 61 13.99 -13.62 6.96
CA PRO A 61 13.03 -12.73 6.31
C PRO A 61 12.92 -11.38 7.03
N GLN A 62 12.88 -10.30 6.25
CA GLN A 62 12.80 -8.95 6.79
C GLN A 62 11.40 -8.65 7.31
N ARG A 63 11.33 -7.95 8.44
CA ARG A 63 10.05 -7.37 8.88
C ARG A 63 9.67 -6.25 7.91
N GLN A 64 8.58 -6.47 7.19
CA GLN A 64 8.16 -5.59 6.10
C GLN A 64 6.71 -5.13 6.23
N LEU A 65 6.45 -3.95 5.67
CA LEU A 65 5.14 -3.42 5.38
C LEU A 65 5.00 -3.28 3.86
N SER A 66 4.30 -4.23 3.26
CA SER A 66 4.06 -4.31 1.81
C SER A 66 2.86 -5.24 1.56
N LYS A 67 2.35 -5.27 0.33
CA LYS A 67 1.28 -6.20 -0.07
C LYS A 67 1.68 -7.69 -0.03
N GLU A 68 2.95 -8.01 0.22
CA GLU A 68 3.43 -9.40 0.22
C GLU A 68 2.69 -10.28 1.21
N PHE A 69 2.30 -9.78 2.38
CA PHE A 69 1.56 -10.62 3.36
C PHE A 69 0.20 -11.08 2.81
N VAL A 70 -0.48 -10.26 2.00
CA VAL A 70 -1.75 -10.64 1.36
C VAL A 70 -1.49 -11.70 0.30
N ARG A 71 -0.40 -11.55 -0.46
CA ARG A 71 0.00 -12.52 -1.50
C ARG A 71 0.38 -13.87 -0.89
N GLU A 72 1.16 -13.85 0.19
CA GLU A 72 1.54 -15.04 0.96
C GLU A 72 0.28 -15.73 1.50
N TRP A 73 -0.63 -15.01 2.14
CA TRP A 73 -1.90 -15.56 2.63
C TRP A 73 -2.74 -16.16 1.50
N LEU A 74 -2.89 -15.47 0.37
CA LEU A 74 -3.62 -15.98 -0.79
C LEU A 74 -3.00 -17.28 -1.32
N MET A 75 -1.67 -17.32 -1.44
CA MET A 75 -0.93 -18.49 -1.92
C MET A 75 -1.05 -19.68 -0.97
N GLU A 76 -0.93 -19.45 0.34
CA GLU A 76 -1.15 -20.47 1.38
C GLU A 76 -2.57 -21.04 1.33
N ASN A 77 -3.54 -20.23 0.89
CA ASN A 77 -4.93 -20.62 0.70
C ASN A 77 -5.25 -21.03 -0.76
N GLY A 78 -4.24 -21.41 -1.54
CA GLY A 78 -4.41 -22.04 -2.85
C GLY A 78 -4.73 -21.07 -4.01
N PHE A 79 -4.54 -19.77 -3.80
CA PHE A 79 -4.79 -18.75 -4.81
C PHE A 79 -3.51 -17.99 -5.19
N SER A 80 -3.13 -18.12 -6.45
CA SER A 80 -1.98 -17.45 -7.07
C SER A 80 -2.38 -16.68 -8.35
N GLY A 81 -3.69 -16.56 -8.61
CA GLY A 81 -4.24 -15.93 -9.81
C GLY A 81 -4.16 -16.80 -11.08
N GLN A 82 -3.91 -18.10 -10.96
CA GLN A 82 -3.90 -19.03 -12.09
C GLN A 82 -5.33 -19.41 -12.50
N THR A 83 -5.52 -19.73 -13.77
CA THR A 83 -6.82 -20.14 -14.32
C THR A 83 -7.39 -21.34 -13.57
N GLY A 84 -8.66 -21.27 -13.19
CA GLY A 84 -9.36 -22.35 -12.49
C GLY A 84 -9.22 -22.30 -10.96
N GLN A 85 -8.46 -21.34 -10.40
CA GLN A 85 -8.45 -21.09 -8.97
C GLN A 85 -9.62 -20.19 -8.56
N SER A 86 -10.20 -20.46 -7.39
CA SER A 86 -11.16 -19.57 -6.74
C SER A 86 -10.45 -18.75 -5.68
N VAL A 87 -10.83 -17.47 -5.55
CA VAL A 87 -10.34 -16.64 -4.44
C VAL A 87 -10.84 -17.28 -3.14
N PRO A 88 -9.96 -17.52 -2.14
CA PRO A 88 -10.38 -18.05 -0.85
C PRO A 88 -11.34 -17.10 -0.17
N GLU A 89 -12.20 -17.63 0.69
CA GLU A 89 -13.11 -16.80 1.47
C GLU A 89 -12.31 -15.85 2.36
N MET A 90 -12.53 -14.55 2.17
CA MET A 90 -11.95 -13.51 3.01
C MET A 90 -12.94 -13.20 4.13
N THR A 91 -12.84 -13.95 5.22
CA THR A 91 -13.67 -13.73 6.41
C THR A 91 -13.46 -12.31 6.95
N GLU A 92 -14.40 -11.80 7.74
CA GLU A 92 -14.26 -10.49 8.37
C GLU A 92 -12.96 -10.35 9.18
N GLU A 93 -12.53 -11.41 9.85
CA GLU A 93 -11.27 -11.44 10.61
C GLU A 93 -10.06 -11.21 9.69
N ILE A 94 -10.00 -11.90 8.55
CA ILE A 94 -8.93 -11.74 7.56
C ILE A 94 -8.96 -10.34 6.96
N VAL A 95 -10.15 -9.86 6.58
CA VAL A 95 -10.32 -8.50 6.04
C VAL A 95 -9.86 -7.45 7.05
N ASN A 96 -10.20 -7.60 8.33
CA ASN A 96 -9.78 -6.70 9.40
C ASN A 96 -8.26 -6.74 9.61
N SER A 97 -7.66 -7.93 9.68
CA SER A 97 -6.21 -8.11 9.83
C SER A 97 -5.43 -7.48 8.66
N ILE A 98 -5.92 -7.66 7.43
CA ILE A 98 -5.36 -7.00 6.24
C ILE A 98 -5.48 -5.48 6.39
N SER A 99 -6.69 -4.98 6.70
CA SER A 99 -6.95 -3.54 6.83
C SER A 99 -6.09 -2.88 7.90
N GLU A 100 -5.88 -3.54 9.04
CA GLU A 100 -5.06 -3.05 10.14
C GLU A 100 -3.60 -2.86 9.73
N ARG A 101 -3.05 -3.73 8.88
CA ARG A 101 -1.69 -3.56 8.35
C ARG A 101 -1.56 -2.37 7.39
N TYR A 102 -2.57 -2.11 6.56
CA TYR A 102 -2.59 -0.91 5.72
C TYR A 102 -2.68 0.37 6.56
N ILE A 103 -3.49 0.33 7.62
CA ILE A 103 -3.61 1.43 8.59
C ILE A 103 -2.28 1.65 9.30
N GLU A 104 -1.65 0.59 9.82
CA GLU A 104 -0.35 0.67 10.48
C GLU A 104 0.69 1.35 9.59
N LEU A 105 0.76 1.00 8.30
CA LEU A 105 1.69 1.66 7.38
C LEU A 105 1.35 3.13 7.16
N PHE A 106 0.07 3.45 6.92
CA PHE A 106 -0.38 4.83 6.78
C PHE A 106 0.02 5.67 8.00
N GLU A 107 -0.26 5.17 9.21
CA GLU A 107 0.03 5.88 10.45
C GLU A 107 1.53 6.03 10.68
N ASN A 108 2.34 5.00 10.37
CA ASN A 108 3.79 5.09 10.47
C ASN A 108 4.40 6.08 9.47
N ILE A 109 4.03 6.03 8.20
CA ILE A 109 4.59 6.92 7.17
C ILE A 109 4.15 8.36 7.40
N THR A 110 2.86 8.59 7.62
CA THR A 110 2.30 9.94 7.68
C THR A 110 2.45 10.58 9.05
N GLY A 111 2.53 9.76 10.12
CA GLY A 111 2.42 10.21 11.51
C GLY A 111 1.02 10.68 11.89
N GLN A 112 0.01 10.42 11.05
CA GLN A 112 -1.38 10.79 11.28
C GLN A 112 -2.18 9.55 11.67
N LYS A 113 -3.15 9.70 12.56
CA LYS A 113 -4.07 8.62 12.88
C LYS A 113 -5.00 8.38 11.70
N PHE A 114 -5.21 7.11 11.33
CA PHE A 114 -6.18 6.77 10.31
C PHE A 114 -7.60 6.81 10.90
N GLU A 115 -8.48 7.56 10.26
CA GLU A 115 -9.89 7.59 10.62
C GLU A 115 -10.67 6.66 9.69
N LYS A 116 -11.07 5.49 10.20
CA LYS A 116 -11.90 4.55 9.44
C LYS A 116 -13.22 5.24 9.07
N ALA A 117 -13.50 5.30 7.77
CA ALA A 117 -14.81 5.73 7.31
C ALA A 117 -15.88 4.76 7.83
N VAL A 118 -17.04 5.30 8.21
CA VAL A 118 -18.20 4.46 8.50
C VAL A 118 -18.62 3.77 7.21
N TYR A 119 -18.69 2.44 7.25
CA TYR A 119 -19.32 1.64 6.23
C TYR A 119 -20.83 1.70 6.46
N ASP A 120 -21.48 2.69 5.83
CA ASP A 120 -22.93 2.72 5.71
C ASP A 120 -23.36 2.13 4.35
N GLU A 121 -24.66 1.84 4.21
CA GLU A 121 -25.23 1.26 2.99
C GLU A 121 -25.11 2.19 1.76
N ASN A 122 -24.61 3.42 1.94
CA ASN A 122 -24.63 4.47 0.93
C ASN A 122 -23.26 4.76 0.30
N ILE A 123 -22.32 3.82 0.41
CA ILE A 123 -20.97 3.97 -0.14
C ILE A 123 -20.97 4.27 -1.65
N PHE A 124 -21.90 3.68 -2.40
CA PHE A 124 -22.03 3.92 -3.84
C PHE A 124 -22.45 5.36 -4.15
N GLU A 125 -23.45 5.88 -3.43
CA GLU A 125 -23.90 7.27 -3.57
C GLU A 125 -22.77 8.24 -3.20
N ARG A 126 -22.00 7.93 -2.14
CA ARG A 126 -20.84 8.73 -1.74
C ARG A 126 -19.74 8.73 -2.81
N ILE A 127 -19.44 7.58 -3.42
CA ILE A 127 -18.46 7.47 -4.52
C ILE A 127 -18.94 8.29 -5.72
N GLU A 128 -20.17 8.09 -6.15
CA GLU A 128 -20.76 8.79 -7.30
C GLU A 128 -20.77 10.32 -7.09
N THR A 129 -21.19 10.77 -5.91
CA THR A 129 -21.21 12.19 -5.55
C THR A 129 -19.81 12.81 -5.63
N ASN A 130 -18.79 12.13 -5.09
CA ASN A 130 -17.42 12.63 -5.15
C ASN A 130 -16.85 12.67 -6.58
N ILE A 131 -17.16 11.66 -7.39
CA ILE A 131 -16.78 11.63 -8.81
C ILE A 131 -17.42 12.80 -9.56
N ASN A 132 -18.74 12.97 -9.46
CA ASN A 132 -19.48 14.03 -10.12
C ASN A 132 -18.99 15.43 -9.68
N ASN A 133 -18.72 15.61 -8.38
CA ASN A 133 -18.16 16.85 -7.86
C ASN A 133 -16.76 17.15 -8.43
N MET A 134 -15.92 16.14 -8.64
CA MET A 134 -14.61 16.33 -9.26
C MET A 134 -14.74 16.67 -10.74
N LEU A 135 -15.59 15.93 -11.48
CA LEU A 135 -15.83 16.18 -12.90
C LEU A 135 -16.38 17.58 -13.17
N ALA A 136 -17.23 18.10 -12.27
CA ALA A 136 -17.76 19.46 -12.37
C ALA A 136 -16.71 20.57 -12.13
N ARG A 137 -15.53 20.24 -11.59
CA ARG A 137 -14.41 21.18 -11.37
C ARG A 137 -13.40 21.20 -12.50
N LEU A 138 -13.49 20.25 -13.43
CA LEU A 138 -12.66 20.17 -14.64
C LEU A 138 -13.23 21.05 -15.75
#